data_AF-A0A1V9Y2D0-F1
#
_entry.id   AF-A0A1V9Y2D0-F1
#
_cell.length_a   1.000
_cell.length_b   1.000
_cell.length_c   1.000
_cell.angle_alpha   90.00
_cell.angle_beta   90.00
_cell.angle_gamma   90.00
#
_symmetry.space_group_name_H-M   'P 1'
#
loop_
_entity.id
_entity.type
_entity.pdbx_description
1 polymer ?
#
loop_
_entity_poly.entity_id
_entity_poly.type
_entity_poly.pdbx_seq_one_letter_code
_entity_poly.pdbx_strand_id
1 'polypeptide(L)'
;MYPAVPEMDLSKNFEYKPETLCPILVKGRNTGKDSQTSSGDTPPVFLHTLFITHPWNNDGWKPSEKLGRAILQSFTFAAAQTIGQVDKKVYTLPVPNRLRLQTVYHDLENVGFIVYHLNTLAPGLSGDPEGPVRNELYHECFPLQEHDELNPRVLKWLKVFYET
;
A
#
# COMPACT_ATOMS: atom_id res chain seq x y z
N MET A 1 4.21 -7.87 27.90
CA MET A 1 2.96 -8.06 28.63
C MET A 1 1.86 -8.17 27.59
N TYR A 2 1.37 -9.37 27.32
CA TYR A 2 0.22 -9.60 26.45
C TYR A 2 -1.03 -9.34 27.30
N PRO A 3 -1.76 -8.24 27.02
CA PRO A 3 -3.12 -8.42 26.53
C PRO A 3 -3.52 -7.41 25.44
N ALA A 4 -2.60 -7.02 24.54
CA ALA A 4 -2.95 -6.20 23.38
C ALA A 4 -3.48 -7.09 22.23
N VAL A 5 -4.72 -6.86 21.79
CA VAL A 5 -5.30 -7.53 20.62
C VAL A 5 -5.08 -6.69 19.35
N PRO A 6 -4.79 -7.29 18.19
CA PRO A 6 -4.52 -6.55 16.94
C PRO A 6 -5.64 -5.59 16.51
N GLU A 7 -6.89 -5.88 16.89
CA GLU A 7 -8.08 -5.13 16.53
C GLU A 7 -8.52 -4.08 17.56
N MET A 8 -7.71 -3.81 18.59
CA MET A 8 -8.10 -2.97 19.73
C MET A 8 -8.55 -1.56 19.33
N ASP A 9 -7.85 -0.97 18.35
CA ASP A 9 -8.05 0.42 17.92
C ASP A 9 -8.85 0.54 16.60
N LEU A 10 -9.47 -0.56 16.14
CA LEU A 10 -10.28 -0.57 14.92
C LEU A 10 -11.74 -0.23 15.20
N SER A 11 -12.36 0.51 14.27
CA SER A 11 -13.80 0.76 14.30
C SER A 11 -14.57 -0.55 14.09
N LYS A 12 -15.38 -0.93 15.08
CA LYS A 12 -16.20 -2.15 15.05
C LYS A 12 -17.55 -1.87 14.42
N ASN A 13 -17.60 -1.91 13.09
CA ASN A 13 -18.85 -1.82 12.33
C ASN A 13 -19.26 -3.21 11.84
N PHE A 14 -20.36 -3.73 12.36
CA PHE A 14 -20.91 -5.04 11.95
C PHE A 14 -21.84 -4.94 10.74
N GLU A 15 -22.31 -3.73 10.44
CA GLU A 15 -23.10 -3.41 9.25
C GLU A 15 -22.17 -2.86 8.16
N TYR A 16 -21.46 -3.73 7.45
CA TYR A 16 -20.63 -3.33 6.31
C TYR A 16 -20.89 -4.22 5.09
N LYS A 17 -20.77 -3.63 3.89
CA LYS A 17 -20.79 -4.37 2.62
C LYS A 17 -19.35 -4.77 2.27
N PRO A 18 -19.03 -6.07 2.17
CA PRO A 18 -17.69 -6.53 1.87
C PRO A 18 -17.39 -6.34 0.37
N GLU A 19 -17.08 -5.11 -0.01
CA GLU A 19 -16.72 -4.75 -1.38
C GLU A 19 -15.36 -4.06 -1.40
N THR A 20 -14.43 -4.59 -2.20
CA THR A 20 -13.15 -3.93 -2.48
C THR A 20 -13.29 -3.06 -3.71
N LEU A 21 -13.09 -1.76 -3.53
CA LEU A 21 -13.05 -0.79 -4.62
C LEU A 21 -11.59 -0.51 -4.97
N CYS A 22 -11.18 -0.82 -6.21
CA CYS A 22 -9.89 -0.38 -6.72
C CYS A 22 -10.01 1.09 -7.15
N PRO A 23 -9.26 2.03 -6.52
CA PRO A 23 -9.40 3.45 -6.79
C PRO A 23 -8.92 3.83 -8.21
N ILE A 24 -8.07 3.00 -8.82
CA ILE A 24 -7.65 3.14 -10.21
C ILE A 24 -8.42 2.10 -11.02
N LEU A 25 -9.49 2.53 -11.66
CA LEU A 25 -10.17 1.71 -12.66
C LEU A 25 -9.23 1.55 -13.86
N VAL A 26 -8.80 0.31 -14.13
CA VAL A 26 -8.16 -0.01 -15.40
C VAL A 26 -9.18 0.30 -16.48
N LYS A 27 -8.94 1.37 -17.24
CA LYS A 27 -9.79 1.79 -18.36
C LYS A 27 -9.82 0.63 -19.37
N GLY A 28 -10.89 -0.17 -19.37
CA GLY A 28 -11.01 -1.33 -20.26
C GLY A 28 -12.01 -2.42 -19.85
N ARG A 29 -12.42 -2.52 -18.58
CA ARG A 29 -13.48 -3.47 -18.18
C ARG A 29 -14.80 -2.75 -17.95
N ASN A 30 -15.48 -2.38 -19.03
CA ASN A 30 -16.91 -2.10 -18.99
C ASN A 30 -17.63 -3.39 -18.57
N THR A 31 -18.21 -3.37 -17.37
CA THR A 31 -19.35 -4.24 -17.04
C THR A 31 -20.55 -3.77 -17.84
N GLY A 32 -20.60 -4.16 -19.10
CA GLY A 32 -21.67 -3.82 -20.02
C GLY A 32 -21.48 -4.63 -21.28
N LYS A 33 -22.44 -5.54 -21.53
CA LYS A 33 -22.66 -6.09 -22.86
C LYS A 33 -22.63 -4.94 -23.87
N ASP A 34 -22.04 -5.21 -25.02
CA ASP A 34 -21.99 -4.34 -26.20
C ASP A 34 -20.86 -3.31 -26.16
N SER A 35 -19.69 -3.70 -26.67
CA SER A 35 -18.92 -2.92 -27.65
C SER A 35 -17.68 -3.71 -28.08
N GLN A 36 -17.77 -4.32 -29.26
CA GLN A 36 -16.60 -4.54 -30.10
C GLN A 36 -15.99 -3.18 -30.49
N THR A 37 -14.71 -3.20 -30.85
CA THR A 37 -13.89 -2.11 -31.42
C THR A 37 -13.28 -1.11 -30.43
N SER A 38 -12.06 -1.40 -29.99
CA SER A 38 -10.88 -0.59 -30.34
C SER A 38 -9.62 -1.31 -29.88
N SER A 39 -8.86 -1.81 -30.86
CA SER A 39 -7.45 -2.10 -30.74
C SER A 39 -6.72 -0.80 -30.37
N GLY A 40 -6.38 -0.64 -29.10
CA GLY A 40 -5.55 0.45 -28.61
C GLY A 40 -4.74 -0.09 -27.43
N ASP A 41 -3.50 -0.48 -27.73
CA ASP A 41 -2.45 -0.89 -26.78
C ASP A 41 -2.17 0.21 -25.77
N THR A 42 -3.07 0.39 -24.81
CA THR A 42 -2.83 1.26 -23.66
C THR A 42 -2.20 0.38 -22.60
N PRO A 43 -0.94 0.61 -22.20
CA PRO A 43 -0.31 -0.21 -21.18
C PRO A 43 -1.15 -0.16 -19.89
N PRO A 44 -1.22 -1.26 -19.12
CA PRO A 44 -1.97 -1.27 -17.89
C PRO A 44 -1.44 -0.17 -16.96
N VAL A 45 -2.35 0.62 -16.39
CA VAL A 45 -1.98 1.64 -15.41
C VAL A 45 -1.68 0.93 -14.09
N PHE A 46 -0.43 1.06 -13.61
CA PHE A 46 -0.02 0.51 -12.32
C PHE A 46 0.21 1.65 -11.32
N LEU A 47 -0.25 1.45 -10.08
CA LEU A 47 0.14 2.33 -8.98
C LEU A 47 1.63 2.12 -8.70
N HIS A 48 2.40 3.19 -8.80
CA HIS A 48 3.84 3.16 -8.57
C HIS A 48 4.19 3.66 -7.16
N THR A 49 3.77 4.88 -6.82
CA THR A 49 4.08 5.54 -5.55
C THR A 49 2.84 6.17 -4.93
N LEU A 50 2.60 5.93 -3.65
CA LEU A 50 1.64 6.66 -2.83
C LEU A 50 2.30 7.81 -2.09
N PHE A 51 1.65 8.96 -2.04
CA PHE A 51 2.03 10.07 -1.18
C PHE A 51 0.98 10.23 -0.08
N ILE A 52 1.41 10.03 1.16
CA ILE A 52 0.54 10.08 2.34
C ILE A 52 0.97 11.25 3.21
N THR A 53 0.12 12.24 3.31
CA THR A 53 0.31 13.34 4.26
C THR A 53 -0.44 13.01 5.54
N HIS A 54 0.23 13.16 6.68
CA HIS A 54 -0.40 13.26 7.99
C HIS A 54 -0.55 14.75 8.30
N PRO A 55 -1.66 15.40 7.89
CA PRO A 55 -1.86 16.80 8.19
C PRO A 55 -2.00 16.97 9.72
N TRP A 56 -1.40 18.05 10.22
CA TRP A 56 -1.49 18.60 11.59
C TRP A 56 -0.40 18.20 12.60
N ASN A 57 0.33 19.23 13.05
CA ASN A 57 1.22 19.20 14.23
C ASN A 57 0.48 18.88 15.55
N ASN A 58 -0.87 18.86 15.54
CA ASN A 58 -1.72 18.73 16.72
C ASN A 58 -2.62 17.48 16.70
N ASP A 59 -2.38 16.51 15.81
CA ASP A 59 -3.20 15.31 15.77
C ASP A 59 -3.00 14.42 17.03
N GLY A 60 -1.88 14.59 17.74
CA GLY A 60 -1.55 13.82 18.94
C GLY A 60 -1.08 12.39 18.65
N TRP A 61 -0.89 12.05 17.37
CA TRP A 61 -0.49 10.71 16.94
C TRP A 61 1.00 10.53 17.16
N LYS A 62 1.38 9.38 17.71
CA LYS A 62 2.78 8.99 17.86
C LYS A 62 3.37 8.65 16.48
N PRO A 63 4.68 8.86 16.28
CA PRO A 63 5.35 8.47 15.04
C PRO A 63 5.08 7.01 14.61
N SER A 64 5.00 6.09 15.57
CA SER A 64 4.67 4.68 15.32
C SER A 64 3.25 4.45 14.80
N GLU A 65 2.29 5.27 15.25
CA GLU A 65 0.89 5.18 14.81
C GLU A 65 0.74 5.74 13.39
N LYS A 66 1.44 6.85 13.09
CA LYS A 66 1.52 7.41 11.73
C LYS A 66 2.16 6.41 10.76
N LEU A 67 3.26 5.77 11.14
CA LEU A 67 3.87 4.68 10.38
C LEU A 67 2.89 3.51 10.17
N GLY A 68 2.24 3.04 11.24
CA GLY A 68 1.27 1.95 11.15
C GLY A 68 0.15 2.22 10.14
N ARG A 69 -0.36 3.46 10.11
CA ARG A 69 -1.33 3.90 9.10
C ARG A 69 -0.75 3.88 7.69
N ALA A 70 0.45 4.42 7.49
CA ALA A 70 1.10 4.43 6.18
C ALA A 70 1.32 3.01 5.63
N ILE A 71 1.72 2.07 6.49
CA ILE A 71 1.85 0.64 6.16
C ILE A 71 0.48 0.06 5.78
N LEU A 72 -0.55 0.30 6.58
CA LEU A 72 -1.90 -0.22 6.33
C LEU A 72 -2.48 0.32 5.01
N GLN A 73 -2.28 1.60 4.72
CA GLN A 73 -2.68 2.21 3.46
C GLN A 73 -1.91 1.61 2.28
N SER A 74 -0.59 1.41 2.42
CA SER A 74 0.23 0.76 1.39
C SER A 74 -0.30 -0.64 1.07
N PHE A 75 -0.54 -1.47 2.09
CA PHE A 75 -1.15 -2.79 1.91
C PHE A 75 -2.53 -2.71 1.23
N THR A 76 -3.38 -1.79 1.68
CA THR A 76 -4.77 -1.66 1.20
C THR A 76 -4.80 -1.34 -0.30
N PHE A 77 -4.00 -0.38 -0.75
CA PHE A 77 -3.92 -0.02 -2.16
C PHE A 77 -3.28 -1.14 -3.00
N ALA A 78 -2.22 -1.76 -2.49
CA ALA A 78 -1.59 -2.89 -3.18
C ALA A 78 -2.57 -4.07 -3.37
N ALA A 79 -3.32 -4.40 -2.31
CA ALA A 79 -4.32 -5.44 -2.33
C ALA A 79 -5.50 -5.10 -3.26
N ALA A 80 -6.01 -3.86 -3.20
CA ALA A 80 -7.12 -3.42 -4.04
C ALA A 80 -6.76 -3.45 -5.53
N GLN A 81 -5.56 -3.00 -5.90
CA GLN A 81 -5.07 -3.09 -7.27
C GLN A 81 -4.94 -4.54 -7.74
N THR A 82 -4.39 -5.40 -6.88
CA THR A 82 -4.21 -6.82 -7.20
C THR A 82 -5.55 -7.54 -7.36
N ILE A 83 -6.52 -7.29 -6.49
CA ILE A 83 -7.90 -7.84 -6.59
C ILE A 83 -8.63 -7.29 -7.82
N GLY A 84 -8.34 -6.04 -8.21
CA GLY A 84 -8.87 -5.46 -9.45
C GLY A 84 -8.31 -6.11 -10.71
N GLN A 85 -7.06 -6.59 -10.67
CA GLN A 85 -6.37 -7.22 -11.80
C GLN A 85 -6.60 -8.73 -11.87
N VAL A 86 -6.61 -9.40 -10.72
CA VAL A 86 -6.79 -10.85 -10.60
C VAL A 86 -8.22 -11.08 -10.14
N ASP A 87 -9.06 -11.70 -10.98
CA ASP A 87 -10.45 -12.02 -10.62
C ASP A 87 -10.50 -12.63 -9.20
N LYS A 88 -11.45 -12.17 -8.37
CA LYS A 88 -11.56 -12.21 -6.89
C LYS A 88 -11.19 -13.49 -6.10
N LYS A 89 -10.66 -14.55 -6.72
CA LYS A 89 -10.46 -15.90 -6.14
C LYS A 89 -9.01 -16.38 -6.05
N VAL A 90 -8.01 -15.51 -6.27
CA VAL A 90 -6.59 -15.91 -6.19
C VAL A 90 -5.95 -15.42 -4.90
N TYR A 91 -5.55 -16.35 -4.04
CA TYR A 91 -4.99 -16.05 -2.70
C TYR A 91 -3.46 -15.99 -2.68
N THR A 92 -2.79 -16.71 -3.59
CA THR A 92 -1.32 -16.64 -3.79
C THR A 92 -1.05 -16.03 -5.15
N LEU A 93 -0.27 -14.96 -5.20
CA LEU A 93 0.01 -14.23 -6.44
C LEU A 93 1.13 -14.93 -7.21
N PRO A 94 0.90 -15.30 -8.49
CA PRO A 94 2.00 -15.64 -9.38
C PRO A 94 3.06 -14.54 -9.34
N VAL A 95 4.35 -14.89 -9.47
CA VAL A 95 5.46 -13.93 -9.52
C VAL A 95 5.18 -12.69 -10.40
N PRO A 96 4.59 -12.79 -11.61
CA PRO A 96 4.26 -11.61 -12.42
C PRO A 96 3.17 -10.70 -11.82
N ASN A 97 2.40 -11.18 -10.86
CA ASN A 97 1.31 -10.46 -10.20
C ASN A 97 1.70 -9.95 -8.81
N ARG A 98 2.96 -10.14 -8.38
CA ARG A 98 3.47 -9.56 -7.13
C ARG A 98 3.63 -8.06 -7.32
N LEU A 99 2.85 -7.27 -6.60
CA LEU A 99 2.92 -5.82 -6.67
C LEU A 99 4.01 -5.31 -5.73
N ARG A 100 4.86 -4.43 -6.26
CA ARG A 100 5.74 -3.57 -5.46
C ARG A 100 5.12 -2.19 -5.44
N LEU A 101 4.72 -1.74 -4.25
CA LEU A 101 4.19 -0.40 -4.07
C LEU A 101 5.15 0.42 -3.23
N GLN A 102 5.57 1.55 -3.79
CA GLN A 102 6.31 2.55 -3.04
C GLN A 102 5.33 3.47 -2.31
N THR A 103 5.71 3.92 -1.13
CA THR A 103 4.94 4.91 -0.37
C THR A 103 5.90 5.90 0.27
N VAL A 104 5.65 7.18 0.05
CA VAL A 104 6.26 8.29 0.78
C VAL A 104 5.21 8.83 1.73
N TYR A 105 5.50 8.86 3.02
CA TYR A 105 4.65 9.51 4.00
C TYR A 105 5.39 10.61 4.73
N HIS A 106 4.70 11.67 5.14
CA HIS A 106 5.32 12.75 5.91
C HIS A 106 4.37 13.35 6.93
N ASP A 107 4.94 13.88 8.02
CA ASP A 107 4.22 14.56 9.10
C ASP A 107 4.77 15.97 9.39
N LEU A 108 5.36 16.59 8.35
CA LEU A 108 6.01 17.91 8.37
C LEU A 108 7.33 17.98 9.15
N GLU A 109 7.56 17.06 10.08
CA GLU A 109 8.83 16.94 10.81
C GLU A 109 9.69 15.82 10.23
N ASN A 110 9.08 14.72 9.81
CA ASN A 110 9.75 13.54 9.28
C ASN A 110 9.17 13.15 7.92
N VAL A 111 10.01 12.50 7.12
CA VAL A 111 9.62 11.85 5.87
C VAL A 111 10.04 10.40 5.93
N GLY A 112 9.07 9.52 5.75
CA GLY A 112 9.27 8.08 5.68
C GLY A 112 9.05 7.52 4.28
N PHE A 113 9.82 6.49 3.97
CA PHE A 113 9.87 5.80 2.69
C PHE A 113 9.58 4.33 2.95
N ILE A 114 8.57 3.79 2.27
CA ILE A 114 8.16 2.39 2.40
C ILE A 114 8.20 1.75 1.02
N VAL A 115 8.78 0.55 0.93
CA VAL A 115 8.60 -0.34 -0.22
C VAL A 115 7.85 -1.57 0.26
N TYR A 116 6.60 -1.70 -0.18
CA TYR A 116 5.71 -2.81 0.17
C TYR A 116 5.73 -3.86 -0.94
N HIS A 117 6.10 -5.10 -0.61
CA HIS A 117 6.01 -6.24 -1.52
C HIS A 117 4.81 -7.10 -1.15
N LEU A 118 3.76 -7.02 -1.99
CA LEU A 118 2.59 -7.87 -1.85
C LEU A 118 2.86 -9.21 -2.55
N ASN A 119 3.17 -10.22 -1.76
CA ASN A 119 3.43 -11.59 -2.21
C ASN A 119 2.18 -12.48 -2.10
N THR A 120 1.31 -12.19 -1.14
CA THR A 120 0.13 -13.01 -0.84
C THR A 120 -1.03 -12.15 -0.33
N LEU A 121 -2.24 -12.59 -0.65
CA LEU A 121 -3.49 -12.14 -0.06
C LEU A 121 -4.09 -13.19 0.88
N ALA A 122 -3.50 -14.39 0.94
CA ALA A 122 -3.94 -15.44 1.82
C ALA A 122 -3.73 -15.03 3.29
N PRO A 123 -4.76 -15.13 4.16
CA PRO A 123 -4.52 -15.10 5.58
C PRO A 123 -3.63 -16.30 5.91
N GLY A 124 -2.46 -16.08 6.51
CA GLY A 124 -1.44 -17.11 6.70
C GLY A 124 -1.98 -18.32 7.45
N LEU A 125 -2.37 -19.37 6.73
CA LEU A 125 -2.75 -20.65 7.29
C LEU A 125 -1.46 -21.42 7.61
N SER A 126 -1.34 -21.86 8.85
CA SER A 126 -0.14 -22.50 9.43
C SER A 126 0.14 -23.93 8.92
N GLY A 127 -0.40 -24.32 7.76
CA GLY A 127 -0.38 -25.68 7.26
C GLY A 127 0.63 -25.96 6.15
N ASP A 128 1.35 -24.95 5.67
CA ASP A 128 2.29 -25.10 4.55
C ASP A 128 3.64 -25.66 5.05
N PRO A 129 4.13 -26.81 4.55
CA PRO A 129 5.40 -27.40 4.99
C PRO A 129 6.63 -26.53 4.72
N GLU A 130 6.56 -25.58 3.77
CA GLU A 130 7.61 -24.58 3.51
C GLU A 130 7.43 -23.27 4.31
N GLY A 131 6.40 -23.22 5.17
CA GLY A 131 5.99 -22.02 5.89
C GLY A 131 5.10 -21.10 5.04
N PRO A 132 4.21 -20.31 5.67
CA PRO A 132 3.31 -19.45 4.91
C PRO A 132 4.10 -18.35 4.19
N VAL A 133 3.84 -18.16 2.90
CA VAL A 133 4.30 -16.98 2.15
C VAL A 133 3.86 -15.71 2.88
N ARG A 134 4.76 -14.73 3.05
CA ARG A 134 4.49 -13.46 3.72
C ARG A 134 4.76 -12.28 2.80
N ASN A 135 4.07 -11.18 3.08
CA ASN A 135 4.40 -9.89 2.49
C ASN A 135 5.68 -9.34 3.13
N GLU A 136 6.46 -8.59 2.37
CA GLU A 136 7.69 -7.97 2.85
C GLU A 136 7.53 -6.45 2.82
N LEU A 137 8.25 -5.79 3.73
CA LEU A 137 8.23 -4.34 3.86
C LEU A 137 9.62 -3.84 4.20
N TYR A 138 10.07 -2.84 3.45
CA TYR A 138 11.28 -2.09 3.74
C TYR A 138 10.87 -0.68 4.12
N HIS A 139 11.46 -0.13 5.19
CA HIS A 139 11.11 1.19 5.71
C HIS A 139 12.37 1.95 6.13
N GLU A 140 12.42 3.20 5.70
CA GLU A 140 13.40 4.20 6.13
C GLU A 140 12.66 5.47 6.55
N CYS A 141 13.20 6.18 7.55
CA CYS A 141 12.60 7.42 8.04
C CYS A 141 13.69 8.43 8.39
N PHE A 142 13.54 9.66 7.92
CA PHE A 142 14.49 10.73 8.16
C PHE A 142 13.75 11.99 8.62
N PRO A 143 14.38 12.83 9.46
CA PRO A 143 13.86 14.16 9.71
C PRO A 143 13.87 14.96 8.40
N LEU A 144 12.82 15.75 8.17
CA LEU A 144 12.68 16.61 6.99
C LEU A 144 13.79 17.66 6.96
N GLN A 145 14.17 18.20 8.13
CA GLN A 145 15.21 19.21 8.26
C GLN A 145 16.36 18.71 9.16
N GLU A 146 17.57 19.15 8.84
CA GLU A 146 18.79 18.92 9.62
C GLU A 146 19.57 20.24 9.64
N HIS A 147 19.85 20.77 10.83
CA HIS A 147 20.51 22.08 11.01
C HIS A 147 19.80 23.26 10.31
N ASP A 148 18.47 23.34 10.43
CA ASP A 148 17.59 24.34 9.80
C ASP A 148 17.60 24.33 8.26
N GLU A 149 18.24 23.34 7.65
CA GLU A 149 18.25 23.11 6.20
C GLU A 149 17.45 21.85 5.85
N LEU A 150 16.99 21.75 4.60
CA LEU A 150 16.30 20.56 4.10
C LEU A 150 17.27 19.37 4.09
N ASN A 151 16.86 18.25 4.68
CA ASN A 151 17.74 17.09 4.79
C ASN A 151 18.05 16.50 3.40
N PRO A 152 19.32 16.47 2.96
CA PRO A 152 19.68 16.01 1.63
C PRO A 152 19.41 14.51 1.42
N ARG A 153 19.34 13.71 2.50
CA ARG A 153 18.96 12.29 2.41
C ARG A 153 17.51 12.13 1.96
N VAL A 154 16.61 12.99 2.43
CA VAL A 154 15.20 12.99 2.02
C VAL A 154 15.10 13.25 0.52
N LEU A 155 15.80 14.27 0.01
CA LEU A 155 15.85 14.57 -1.42
C LEU A 155 16.42 13.41 -2.24
N LYS A 156 17.49 12.77 -1.75
CA LYS A 156 18.09 11.60 -2.41
C LYS A 156 17.10 10.45 -2.51
N TRP A 157 16.39 10.13 -1.42
CA TRP A 157 15.41 9.03 -1.42
C TRP A 157 14.17 9.33 -2.25
N LEU A 158 13.69 10.58 -2.23
CA LEU A 158 12.63 11.02 -3.14
C LEU A 158 13.05 10.78 -4.59
N LYS A 159 14.25 11.22 -4.97
CA LYS A 159 14.79 10.98 -6.32
C LYS A 159 14.80 9.48 -6.68
N VAL A 160 15.27 8.62 -5.78
CA VAL A 160 15.26 7.16 -5.98
C VAL A 160 13.85 6.61 -6.22
N PHE A 161 12.85 7.08 -5.48
CA PHE A 161 11.45 6.65 -5.63
C PHE A 161 10.79 7.20 -6.90
N TYR A 162 11.27 8.30 -7.46
CA TYR A 162 10.70 8.87 -8.70
C TYR A 162 11.35 8.33 -9.99
N GLU A 163 12.59 7.85 -9.93
CA GLU A 163 13.38 7.46 -11.13
C GLU A 163 13.34 5.95 -11.45
N THR A 164 12.75 5.12 -10.59
CA THR A 164 12.53 3.68 -10.84
C THR A 164 11.31 3.42 -11.71
#